data_AF-A0A7R9I5I2-F1
#
_entry.id   AF-A0A7R9I5I2-F1
#
_cell.length_a   1.000
_cell.length_b   1.000
_cell.length_c   1.000
_cell.angle_alpha   90.00
_cell.angle_beta   90.00
_cell.angle_gamma   90.00
#
_symmetry.space_group_name_H-M   'P 1'
#
loop_
_entity.id
_entity.type
_entity.pdbx_description
1 polymer ?
#
loop_
_entity_poly.entity_id
_entity_poly.type
_entity_poly.pdbx_seq_one_letter_code
_entity_poly.pdbx_strand_id
1 'polypeptide(L)'
;MVLRVYTYFRKDGTCSVDQAAMQTAEATGNCRSLSLDAASQWEGLEENGQFRFTPPTHSLLAFTQALKEYEHQGGLQGRAKRYKENCRVLQEGMEEMGFTKLLSDKHQGYIITSFHFPKHTNFQFNDFYLRLNDLGQVIYPGKTTRANCFRIGNIGELYPEDMRHLLKCVKEVLTDMGIPVPLS
;
A
#
# COMPACT_ATOMS: atom_id res chain seq x y z
N MET A 1 29.49 9.06 9.33
CA MET A 1 28.97 9.63 8.07
C MET A 1 28.04 8.59 7.48
N VAL A 2 26.75 8.87 7.39
CA VAL A 2 25.72 7.89 6.99
C VAL A 2 25.52 8.04 5.49
N LEU A 3 25.92 7.02 4.71
CA LEU A 3 25.62 6.95 3.29
C LEU A 3 24.09 6.83 3.15
N ARG A 4 23.42 7.92 2.79
CA ARG A 4 21.98 7.92 2.51
C ARG A 4 21.79 7.64 1.02
N VAL A 5 21.61 6.37 0.69
CA VAL A 5 21.11 5.98 -0.63
C VAL A 5 19.64 6.37 -0.68
N TYR A 6 19.34 7.45 -1.39
CA TYR A 6 17.98 7.91 -1.58
C TYR A 6 17.50 7.54 -2.98
N THR A 7 16.46 6.73 -3.05
CA THR A 7 15.49 6.84 -4.16
C THR A 7 14.69 8.10 -3.94
N TYR A 8 14.87 9.12 -4.78
CA TYR A 8 14.04 10.31 -4.76
C TYR A 8 13.01 10.23 -5.88
N PHE A 9 11.75 10.52 -5.53
CA PHE A 9 10.74 10.90 -6.50
C PHE A 9 10.94 12.39 -6.81
N ARG A 10 11.31 12.71 -8.05
CA ARG A 10 11.36 14.10 -8.51
C ARG A 10 9.93 14.65 -8.61
N LYS A 11 9.81 15.99 -8.55
CA LYS A 11 8.51 16.68 -8.66
C LYS A 11 7.78 16.40 -9.99
N ASP A 12 8.49 15.93 -11.00
CA ASP A 12 7.97 15.51 -12.31
C ASP A 12 7.46 14.05 -12.34
N GLY A 13 7.53 13.33 -11.22
CA GLY A 13 7.07 11.94 -11.11
C GLY A 13 8.09 10.89 -11.57
N THR A 14 9.31 11.29 -11.93
CA THR A 14 10.39 10.34 -12.25
C THR A 14 11.04 9.79 -10.98
N CYS A 15 11.29 8.48 -10.97
CA CYS A 15 12.08 7.82 -9.93
C CYS A 15 13.53 7.74 -10.43
N SER A 16 14.44 8.41 -9.74
CA SER A 16 15.88 8.30 -10.02
C SER A 16 16.58 7.72 -8.79
N VAL A 17 17.36 6.66 -9.01
CA VAL A 17 18.47 6.34 -8.11
C VAL A 17 19.49 7.45 -8.29
N ASP A 18 20.01 7.99 -7.19
CA ASP A 18 21.18 8.88 -7.27
C ASP A 18 22.37 8.05 -7.76
N GLN A 19 22.56 8.04 -9.08
CA GLN A 19 23.65 7.31 -9.74
C GLN A 19 25.00 7.77 -9.20
N ALA A 20 25.14 9.05 -8.82
CA ALA A 20 26.35 9.56 -8.21
C ALA A 20 26.60 8.94 -6.83
N ALA A 21 25.54 8.68 -6.04
CA ALA A 21 25.65 8.00 -4.75
C ALA A 21 26.10 6.53 -4.88
N MET A 22 25.62 5.81 -5.91
CA MET A 22 26.02 4.42 -6.20
C MET A 22 27.45 4.31 -6.74
N GLN A 23 27.97 5.36 -7.37
CA GLN A 23 29.35 5.43 -7.88
C GLN A 23 30.37 5.92 -6.84
N THR A 24 29.94 6.27 -5.62
CA THR A 24 30.89 6.73 -4.59
C THR A 24 31.76 5.57 -4.08
N ALA A 25 33.07 5.83 -3.91
CA ALA A 25 34.02 4.91 -3.30
C ALA A 25 33.65 4.49 -1.86
N GLU A 26 32.67 5.14 -1.23
CA GLU A 26 32.14 4.81 0.09
C GLU A 26 31.06 3.70 0.07
N ALA A 27 30.45 3.43 -1.09
CA ALA A 27 29.48 2.35 -1.27
C ALA A 27 30.19 1.01 -1.54
N THR A 28 31.25 1.02 -2.36
CA THR A 28 32.01 -0.16 -2.76
C THR A 28 32.83 -0.71 -1.58
N GLY A 29 32.67 -1.99 -1.24
CA GLY A 29 33.40 -2.65 -0.15
C GLY A 29 32.84 -2.44 1.26
N ASN A 30 31.73 -1.71 1.42
CA ASN A 30 31.09 -1.47 2.73
C ASN A 30 29.96 -2.47 3.04
N CYS A 31 29.46 -3.19 2.03
CA CYS A 31 28.42 -4.19 2.26
C CYS A 31 29.00 -5.47 2.89
N ARG A 32 28.35 -5.94 3.96
CA ARG A 32 28.71 -7.20 4.63
C ARG A 32 27.95 -8.41 4.07
N SER A 33 27.12 -8.22 3.05
CA SER A 33 26.31 -9.25 2.43
C SER A 33 26.56 -9.26 0.92
N LEU A 34 27.06 -10.39 0.42
CA LEU A 34 27.28 -10.57 -1.01
C LEU A 34 25.99 -10.34 -1.82
N SER A 35 24.88 -10.95 -1.38
CA SER A 35 23.60 -10.92 -2.07
C SER A 35 22.88 -9.57 -1.99
N LEU A 36 23.14 -8.77 -0.95
CA LEU A 36 22.50 -7.46 -0.74
C LEU A 36 23.42 -6.27 -1.02
N ASP A 37 24.60 -6.53 -1.62
CA ASP A 37 25.49 -5.47 -2.09
C ASP A 37 24.89 -4.75 -3.30
N ALA A 38 24.31 -3.57 -3.05
CA ALA A 38 23.70 -2.74 -4.07
C ALA A 38 24.72 -2.15 -5.06
N ALA A 39 25.93 -1.81 -4.59
CA ALA A 39 26.98 -1.24 -5.44
C ALA A 39 27.48 -2.29 -6.42
N SER A 40 27.86 -3.48 -5.95
CA SER A 40 28.29 -4.55 -6.85
C SER A 40 27.15 -5.03 -7.76
N GLN A 41 25.89 -5.02 -7.30
CA GLN A 41 24.76 -5.35 -8.17
C GLN A 41 24.58 -4.32 -9.30
N TRP A 42 24.75 -3.04 -8.99
CA TRP A 42 24.72 -1.96 -9.98
C TRP A 42 25.88 -2.07 -10.97
N GLU A 43 27.11 -2.24 -10.49
CA GLU A 43 28.30 -2.42 -11.32
C GLU A 43 28.13 -3.58 -12.32
N GLY A 44 27.66 -4.74 -11.87
CA GLY A 44 27.42 -5.89 -12.75
C GLY A 44 26.34 -5.63 -13.82
N LEU A 45 25.28 -4.87 -13.47
CA LEU A 45 24.26 -4.46 -14.43
C LEU A 45 24.80 -3.48 -15.47
N GLU A 46 25.64 -2.52 -15.09
CA GLU A 46 26.23 -1.56 -16.03
C GLU A 46 27.30 -2.18 -16.94
N GLU A 47 28.04 -3.19 -16.45
CA GLU A 47 29.09 -3.85 -17.23
C GLU A 47 28.53 -4.64 -18.42
N ASN A 48 27.46 -5.42 -18.21
CA ASN A 48 26.95 -6.33 -19.23
C ASN A 48 25.42 -6.49 -19.27
N GLY A 49 24.67 -5.73 -18.49
CA GLY A 49 23.21 -5.76 -18.46
C GLY A 49 22.60 -6.94 -17.69
N GLN A 50 23.41 -7.77 -17.03
CA GLN A 50 22.92 -8.97 -16.34
C GLN A 50 22.87 -8.79 -14.82
N PHE A 51 21.92 -9.49 -14.19
CA PHE A 51 21.96 -9.64 -12.74
C PHE A 51 23.14 -10.53 -12.35
N ARG A 52 23.80 -10.22 -11.23
CA ARG A 52 24.88 -11.06 -10.70
C ARG A 52 24.46 -12.49 -10.36
N PHE A 53 23.17 -12.71 -10.10
CA PHE A 53 22.55 -14.00 -9.79
C PHE A 53 21.25 -14.17 -10.56
N THR A 54 20.71 -15.39 -10.59
CA THR A 54 19.46 -15.73 -11.30
C THR A 54 18.32 -14.79 -10.91
N PRO A 55 17.80 -13.97 -11.84
CA PRO A 55 16.70 -13.06 -11.54
C PRO A 55 15.35 -13.77 -11.60
N PRO A 56 14.30 -13.22 -10.95
CA PRO A 56 12.93 -13.71 -11.08
C PRO A 56 12.31 -13.24 -12.41
N THR A 57 12.73 -13.86 -13.53
CA THR A 57 12.38 -13.43 -14.90
C THR A 57 10.87 -13.24 -15.11
N HIS A 58 10.03 -14.15 -14.62
CA HIS A 58 8.57 -14.05 -14.72
C HIS A 58 8.00 -12.82 -14.00
N SER A 59 8.51 -12.50 -12.80
CA SER A 59 8.09 -11.31 -12.05
C SER A 59 8.56 -10.03 -12.73
N LEU A 60 9.74 -10.04 -13.37
CA LEU A 60 10.23 -8.90 -14.16
C LEU A 60 9.34 -8.66 -15.38
N LEU A 61 8.92 -9.71 -16.10
CA LEU A 61 7.98 -9.59 -17.22
C LEU A 61 6.62 -9.03 -16.78
N ALA A 62 6.09 -9.52 -15.65
CA ALA A 62 4.86 -8.97 -15.07
C ALA A 62 5.03 -7.50 -14.67
N PHE A 63 6.19 -7.12 -14.11
CA PHE A 63 6.49 -5.74 -13.77
C PHE A 63 6.59 -4.84 -15.01
N THR A 64 7.18 -5.32 -16.10
CA THR A 64 7.20 -4.61 -17.39
C THR A 64 5.78 -4.34 -17.89
N GLN A 65 4.88 -5.32 -17.78
CA GLN A 65 3.48 -5.15 -18.17
C GLN A 65 2.76 -4.14 -17.25
N ALA A 66 3.00 -4.20 -15.95
CA ALA A 66 2.44 -3.24 -14.99
C ALA A 66 2.90 -1.78 -15.23
N LEU A 67 4.13 -1.59 -15.75
CA LEU A 67 4.61 -0.26 -16.17
C LEU A 67 3.87 0.25 -17.42
N LYS A 68 3.58 -0.61 -18.40
CA LYS A 68 2.78 -0.22 -19.58
C LYS A 68 1.36 0.19 -19.17
N GLU A 69 0.72 -0.59 -18.31
CA GLU A 69 -0.60 -0.26 -17.77
C GLU A 69 -0.60 1.02 -16.94
N TYR A 70 0.46 1.25 -16.16
CA TYR A 70 0.65 2.51 -15.44
C TYR A 70 0.68 3.71 -16.38
N GLU A 71 1.46 3.66 -17.46
CA GLU A 71 1.52 4.74 -18.45
C GLU A 71 0.16 4.93 -19.15
N HIS A 72 -0.50 3.84 -19.56
CA HIS A 72 -1.84 3.88 -20.16
C HIS A 72 -2.90 4.49 -19.23
N GLN A 73 -2.78 4.28 -17.91
CA GLN A 73 -3.65 4.88 -16.90
C GLN A 73 -3.36 6.36 -16.63
N GLY A 74 -2.43 7.00 -17.36
CA GLY A 74 -2.04 8.40 -17.18
C GLY A 74 -0.92 8.59 -16.15
N GLY A 75 -0.09 7.57 -15.96
CA GLY A 75 1.08 7.59 -15.08
C GLY A 75 0.74 7.98 -13.64
N LEU A 76 1.62 8.76 -13.02
CA LEU A 76 1.51 9.13 -11.61
C LEU A 76 0.21 9.88 -11.33
N GLN A 77 -0.13 10.85 -12.18
CA GLN A 77 -1.29 11.71 -11.96
C GLN A 77 -2.60 10.94 -12.07
N GLY A 78 -2.73 10.07 -13.07
CA GLY A 78 -3.91 9.24 -13.24
C GLY A 78 -4.10 8.24 -12.09
N ARG A 79 -3.03 7.53 -11.71
CA ARG A 79 -3.08 6.58 -10.58
C ARG A 79 -3.33 7.29 -9.25
N ALA A 80 -2.65 8.40 -8.98
CA ALA A 80 -2.84 9.17 -7.75
C ALA A 80 -4.26 9.74 -7.65
N LYS A 81 -4.84 10.21 -8.77
CA LYS A 81 -6.24 10.66 -8.82
C LYS A 81 -7.19 9.53 -8.42
N ARG A 82 -7.02 8.34 -9.00
CA ARG A 82 -7.84 7.16 -8.67
C ARG A 82 -7.70 6.76 -7.20
N TYR A 83 -6.47 6.65 -6.69
CA TYR A 83 -6.25 6.25 -5.29
C TYR A 83 -6.80 7.28 -4.30
N LYS A 84 -6.69 8.59 -4.60
CA LYS A 84 -7.30 9.64 -3.79
C LYS A 84 -8.83 9.54 -3.76
N GLU A 85 -9.46 9.30 -4.91
CA GLU A 85 -10.92 9.15 -4.96
C GLU A 85 -11.39 7.88 -4.24
N ASN A 86 -10.69 6.76 -4.43
CA ASN A 86 -10.99 5.53 -3.68
C ASN A 86 -10.89 5.77 -2.17
N CYS A 87 -9.80 6.42 -1.73
CA CYS A 87 -9.58 6.76 -0.32
C CYS A 87 -10.70 7.68 0.21
N ARG A 88 -11.12 8.68 -0.56
CA ARG A 88 -12.20 9.60 -0.20
C ARG A 88 -13.51 8.85 0.00
N VAL A 89 -13.95 8.08 -1.00
CA VAL A 89 -15.20 7.30 -0.96
C VAL A 89 -15.21 6.34 0.24
N LEU A 90 -14.09 5.64 0.45
CA LEU A 90 -13.93 4.73 1.59
C LEU A 90 -14.04 5.47 2.92
N GLN A 91 -13.31 6.57 3.10
CA GLN A 91 -13.28 7.30 4.37
C GLN A 91 -14.64 7.93 4.68
N GLU A 92 -15.27 8.59 3.71
CA GLU A 92 -16.60 9.19 3.87
C GLU A 92 -17.62 8.11 4.29
N GLY A 93 -17.69 6.98 3.57
CA GLY A 93 -18.65 5.93 3.91
C GLY A 93 -18.37 5.23 5.26
N MET A 94 -17.11 5.03 5.62
CA MET A 94 -16.76 4.47 6.93
C MET A 94 -17.10 5.45 8.07
N GLU A 95 -16.87 6.75 7.87
CA GLU A 95 -17.23 7.81 8.82
C GLU A 95 -18.74 7.96 8.97
N GLU A 96 -19.51 7.88 7.88
CA GLU A 96 -20.98 7.83 7.91
C GLU A 96 -21.51 6.64 8.73
N MET A 97 -20.80 5.51 8.71
CA MET A 97 -21.10 4.34 9.54
C MET A 97 -20.63 4.50 10.99
N GLY A 98 -19.92 5.56 11.35
CA GLY A 98 -19.43 5.83 12.71
C GLY A 98 -18.05 5.24 13.02
N PHE A 99 -17.30 4.73 12.04
CA PHE A 99 -15.92 4.34 12.28
C PHE A 99 -15.01 5.55 12.47
N THR A 100 -14.02 5.41 13.34
CA THR A 100 -13.02 6.47 13.61
C THR A 100 -11.65 6.07 13.06
N LYS A 101 -11.03 6.95 12.28
CA LYS A 101 -9.64 6.78 11.78
C LYS A 101 -8.64 6.89 12.94
N LEU A 102 -7.56 6.11 12.87
CA LEU A 102 -6.46 6.19 13.85
C LEU A 102 -5.63 7.48 13.70
N LEU A 103 -5.43 7.94 12.47
CA LEU A 103 -4.67 9.15 12.17
C LEU A 103 -5.62 10.24 11.65
N SER A 104 -5.30 11.49 11.98
CA SER A 104 -5.98 12.65 11.40
C SER A 104 -5.54 12.88 9.95
N ASP A 105 -6.34 13.65 9.21
CA ASP A 105 -6.12 13.94 7.79
C ASP A 105 -4.74 14.57 7.50
N LYS A 106 -4.16 15.25 8.48
CA LYS A 106 -2.84 15.91 8.37
C LYS A 106 -1.68 14.92 8.27
N HIS A 107 -1.85 13.68 8.73
CA HIS A 107 -0.78 12.69 8.82
C HIS A 107 -0.99 11.45 7.94
N GLN A 108 -2.15 11.35 7.29
CA GLN A 108 -2.48 10.19 6.45
C GLN A 108 -2.10 10.41 4.98
N GLY A 109 -1.65 9.33 4.34
CA GLY A 109 -1.64 9.22 2.88
C GLY A 109 -2.97 8.67 2.36
N TYR A 110 -3.07 8.48 1.04
CA TYR A 110 -4.28 7.98 0.37
C TYR A 110 -4.17 6.54 -0.14
N ILE A 111 -3.33 5.72 0.50
CA ILE A 111 -3.00 4.35 0.07
C ILE A 111 -3.72 3.30 0.92
N ILE A 112 -3.82 3.55 2.22
CA ILE A 112 -4.39 2.64 3.21
C ILE A 112 -4.85 3.45 4.42
N THR A 113 -6.04 3.15 4.92
CA THR A 113 -6.61 3.82 6.11
C THR A 113 -6.69 2.83 7.27
N SER A 114 -6.30 3.27 8.46
CA SER A 114 -6.45 2.49 9.70
C SER A 114 -7.66 2.98 10.49
N PHE A 115 -8.56 2.08 10.86
CA PHE A 115 -9.76 2.37 11.64
C PHE A 115 -9.68 1.69 13.00
N HIS A 116 -10.15 2.36 14.04
CA HIS A 116 -10.33 1.75 15.36
C HIS A 116 -11.38 0.64 15.32
N PHE A 117 -11.21 -0.38 16.15
CA PHE A 117 -12.27 -1.35 16.41
C PHE A 117 -13.49 -0.62 16.99
N PRO A 118 -14.70 -0.93 16.52
CA PRO A 118 -15.93 -0.56 17.21
C PRO A 118 -15.88 -1.01 18.68
N LYS A 119 -16.44 -0.19 19.57
CA LYS A 119 -16.48 -0.50 21.01
C LYS A 119 -17.61 -1.46 21.38
N HIS A 120 -18.50 -1.77 20.44
CA HIS A 120 -19.66 -2.64 20.65
C HIS A 120 -19.22 -4.05 21.06
N THR A 121 -19.91 -4.66 22.03
CA THR A 121 -19.53 -5.96 22.62
C THR A 121 -19.53 -7.11 21.62
N ASN A 122 -20.38 -7.04 20.59
CA ASN A 122 -20.44 -8.05 19.52
C ASN A 122 -19.29 -7.92 18.51
N PHE A 123 -18.50 -6.84 18.54
CA PHE A 123 -17.43 -6.68 17.57
C PHE A 123 -16.24 -7.60 17.90
N GLN A 124 -16.00 -8.58 17.04
CA GLN A 124 -14.80 -9.41 17.05
C GLN A 124 -14.16 -9.35 15.66
N PHE A 125 -12.92 -8.86 15.58
CA PHE A 125 -12.29 -8.60 14.28
C PHE A 125 -12.18 -9.86 13.41
N ASN A 126 -11.90 -11.04 14.00
CA ASN A 126 -11.80 -12.28 13.23
C ASN A 126 -13.14 -12.67 12.59
N ASP A 127 -14.26 -12.50 13.30
CA ASP A 127 -15.60 -12.79 12.75
C ASP A 127 -15.95 -11.77 11.65
N PHE A 128 -15.72 -10.48 11.92
CA PHE A 128 -15.90 -9.42 10.93
C PHE A 128 -15.08 -9.65 9.64
N TYR A 129 -13.82 -10.04 9.80
CA TYR A 129 -12.92 -10.37 8.69
C TYR A 129 -13.40 -11.58 7.89
N LEU A 130 -13.77 -12.67 8.55
CA LEU A 130 -14.20 -13.90 7.87
C LEU A 130 -15.49 -13.67 7.08
N ARG A 131 -16.47 -12.97 7.66
CA ARG A 131 -17.72 -12.62 6.97
C ARG A 131 -17.50 -11.72 5.75
N LEU A 132 -16.62 -10.73 5.87
CA LEU A 132 -16.22 -9.92 4.71
C LEU A 132 -15.49 -10.75 3.66
N ASN A 133 -14.62 -11.66 4.07
CA ASN A 133 -13.90 -12.57 3.17
C ASN A 133 -14.86 -13.50 2.42
N ASP A 134 -15.93 -13.98 3.05
CA ASP A 134 -16.98 -14.78 2.40
C ASP A 134 -17.76 -13.98 1.34
N LEU A 135 -17.80 -12.65 1.48
CA LEU A 135 -18.31 -11.70 0.48
C LEU A 135 -17.22 -11.24 -0.52
N GLY A 136 -16.06 -11.90 -0.56
CA GLY A 136 -14.94 -11.56 -1.44
C GLY A 136 -14.17 -10.29 -1.03
N GLN A 137 -14.39 -9.76 0.17
CA GLN A 137 -13.78 -8.53 0.66
C GLN A 137 -12.65 -8.81 1.68
N VAL A 138 -11.40 -8.75 1.23
CA VAL A 138 -10.23 -9.04 2.08
C VAL A 138 -9.68 -7.76 2.71
N ILE A 139 -9.82 -7.62 4.04
CA ILE A 139 -9.25 -6.51 4.82
C ILE A 139 -8.05 -6.96 5.66
N TYR A 140 -7.29 -6.02 6.24
CA TYR A 140 -6.03 -6.32 6.92
C TYR A 140 -6.11 -6.09 8.44
N PRO A 141 -5.53 -6.96 9.28
CA PRO A 141 -5.36 -6.67 10.69
C PRO A 141 -4.44 -5.46 10.90
N GLY A 142 -4.67 -4.71 11.98
CA GLY A 142 -3.74 -3.69 12.46
C GLY A 142 -2.48 -4.35 13.01
N LYS A 143 -1.32 -3.75 12.71
CA LYS A 143 0.00 -4.25 13.16
C LYS A 143 0.55 -3.46 14.36
N THR A 144 -0.17 -2.42 14.81
CA THR A 144 0.30 -1.51 15.86
C THR A 144 -0.02 -2.05 17.25
N THR A 145 1.02 -2.27 18.07
CA THR A 145 0.93 -2.84 19.42
C THR A 145 0.16 -2.00 20.44
N ARG A 146 -0.20 -0.75 20.10
CA ARG A 146 -0.79 0.22 21.04
C ARG A 146 -2.27 0.53 20.78
N ALA A 147 -2.83 0.11 19.64
CA ALA A 147 -4.22 0.42 19.28
C ALA A 147 -4.89 -0.77 18.58
N ASN A 148 -6.08 -1.11 19.06
CA ASN A 148 -6.96 -2.10 18.45
C ASN A 148 -7.57 -1.49 17.19
N CYS A 149 -6.94 -1.78 16.05
CA CYS A 149 -7.30 -1.23 14.75
C CYS A 149 -7.26 -2.32 13.67
N PHE A 150 -7.98 -2.07 12.57
CA PHE A 150 -7.80 -2.78 11.30
C PHE A 150 -7.51 -1.78 10.18
N ARG A 151 -7.16 -2.29 9.01
CA ARG A 151 -6.77 -1.49 7.86
C ARG A 151 -7.53 -1.91 6.61
N ILE A 152 -7.91 -0.92 5.82
CA ILE A 152 -8.46 -1.12 4.49
C ILE A 152 -7.55 -0.39 3.50
N GLY A 153 -6.95 -1.16 2.58
CA GLY A 153 -6.16 -0.64 1.47
C GLY A 153 -7.06 -0.32 0.28
N ASN A 154 -6.67 0.68 -0.51
CA ASN A 154 -7.48 1.17 -1.63
C ASN A 154 -6.65 1.34 -2.91
N ILE A 155 -5.61 0.51 -3.08
CA ILE A 155 -4.66 0.50 -4.20
C ILE A 155 -4.75 -0.79 -5.02
N GLY A 156 -4.06 -0.83 -6.16
CA GLY A 156 -4.10 -1.96 -7.09
C GLY A 156 -5.21 -1.76 -8.13
N GLU A 157 -5.84 -2.85 -8.55
CA GLU A 157 -6.95 -2.84 -9.51
C GLU A 157 -8.28 -2.60 -8.80
N LEU A 158 -8.39 -1.44 -8.14
CA LEU A 158 -9.56 -1.00 -7.38
C LEU A 158 -10.01 0.39 -7.85
N TYR A 159 -11.33 0.59 -7.87
CA TYR A 159 -12.01 1.78 -8.34
C TYR A 159 -13.04 2.27 -7.31
N PRO A 160 -13.60 3.49 -7.48
CA PRO A 160 -14.55 4.04 -6.51
C PRO A 160 -15.79 3.16 -6.30
N GLU A 161 -16.22 2.45 -7.34
CA GLU A 161 -17.29 1.45 -7.30
C GLU A 161 -16.99 0.29 -6.35
N ASP A 162 -15.75 -0.21 -6.34
CA ASP A 162 -15.32 -1.28 -5.43
C ASP A 162 -15.37 -0.80 -3.98
N MET A 163 -15.01 0.46 -3.73
CA MET A 163 -15.11 1.05 -2.39
C MET A 163 -16.57 1.16 -1.96
N ARG A 164 -17.47 1.57 -2.85
CA ARG A 164 -18.92 1.58 -2.58
C ARG A 164 -19.47 0.18 -2.34
N HIS A 165 -18.99 -0.82 -3.07
CA HIS A 165 -19.39 -2.20 -2.85
C HIS A 165 -18.92 -2.71 -1.48
N LEU A 166 -17.65 -2.50 -1.15
CA LEU A 166 -17.09 -2.82 0.16
C LEU A 166 -17.89 -2.18 1.29
N LEU A 167 -18.26 -0.91 1.19
CA LEU A 167 -19.06 -0.20 2.19
C LEU A 167 -20.44 -0.85 2.41
N LYS A 168 -21.08 -1.35 1.35
CA LYS A 168 -22.33 -2.11 1.47
C LYS A 168 -22.11 -3.42 2.23
N CYS A 169 -21.06 -4.17 1.90
CA CYS A 169 -20.70 -5.41 2.59
C CYS A 169 -20.35 -5.16 4.06
N VAL A 170 -19.63 -4.08 4.39
CA VAL A 170 -19.35 -3.69 5.78
C VAL A 170 -20.64 -3.46 6.55
N LYS A 171 -21.59 -2.71 5.98
CA LYS A 171 -22.88 -2.46 6.62
C LYS A 171 -23.70 -3.73 6.82
N GLU A 172 -23.71 -4.62 5.83
CA GLU A 172 -24.37 -5.93 5.90
C GLU A 172 -23.78 -6.78 7.02
N VAL A 173 -22.44 -6.94 7.04
CA VAL A 173 -21.74 -7.71 8.07
C VAL A 173 -21.97 -7.13 9.47
N LEU A 174 -21.93 -5.81 9.64
CA LEU A 174 -22.26 -5.19 10.94
C LEU A 174 -23.70 -5.52 11.37
N THR A 175 -24.66 -5.48 10.44
CA THR A 175 -26.06 -5.82 10.71
C THR A 175 -26.20 -7.29 11.13
N ASP A 176 -25.53 -8.20 10.42
CA ASP A 176 -25.54 -9.64 10.73
C ASP A 176 -24.88 -9.96 12.08
N MET A 177 -23.88 -9.17 12.49
CA MET A 177 -23.26 -9.24 13.82
C MET A 177 -24.12 -8.59 14.92
N GLY A 178 -25.30 -8.06 14.58
CA GLY A 178 -26.17 -7.35 15.50
C GLY A 178 -25.57 -6.05 16.02
N ILE A 179 -24.73 -5.39 15.22
CA ILE A 179 -24.09 -4.11 15.55
C ILE A 179 -24.85 -3.00 14.81
N PRO A 180 -25.47 -2.04 15.54
CA PRO A 180 -26.20 -0.95 14.91
C PRO A 180 -25.25 0.02 14.18
N VAL A 181 -25.76 0.62 13.11
CA VAL A 181 -25.08 1.67 12.33
C VAL A 181 -25.96 2.93 12.36
N PRO A 182 -25.43 4.14 12.66
CA PRO A 182 -24.02 4.41 12.94
C PRO A 182 -23.55 3.83 14.27
N LEU A 183 -22.25 3.52 14.36
CA LEU A 183 -21.61 3.00 15.56
C LEU A 183 -21.66 4.05 16.70
N SER A 184 -21.93 3.58 17.92
CA SER A 184 -21.94 4.39 19.16
C SER A 184 -20.58 4.43 19.87
#